data_AF-A0A0R2X7H9-F1
#
_entry.id   AF-A0A0R2X7H9-F1
#
_cell.length_a   1.000
_cell.length_b   1.000
_cell.length_c   1.000
_cell.angle_alpha   90.00
_cell.angle_beta   90.00
_cell.angle_gamma   90.00
#
_symmetry.space_group_name_H-M   'P 1'
#
loop_
_entity.id
_entity.type
_entity.pdbx_description
1 polymer ?
#
loop_
_entity_poly.entity_id
_entity_poly.type
_entity_poly.pdbx_seq_one_letter_code
_entity_poly.pdbx_strand_id
1 'polypeptide(L)'
;MKKAVWIAFGAAIVGVNGAAEAVEYFTDTELVAYFRVMLIMGVLFIAMVFLGAYALVSAAEEEKPLAGSVNNTLGADKTKEKAPDKDHR
;
A
#
# COMPACT_ATOMS: atom_id res chain seq x y z
N MET A 1 1.90 3.44 8.52
CA MET A 1 3.27 3.21 7.98
C MET A 1 4.14 2.30 8.83
N LYS A 2 4.36 2.55 10.14
CA LYS A 2 5.32 1.75 10.95
C LYS A 2 5.06 0.23 10.91
N LYS A 3 3.80 -0.21 11.04
CA LYS A 3 3.42 -1.63 10.94
C LYS A 3 3.66 -2.22 9.54
N ALA A 4 3.38 -1.46 8.48
CA ALA A 4 3.57 -1.90 7.10
C ALA A 4 5.05 -2.12 6.76
N VAL A 5 5.95 -1.26 7.26
CA VAL A 5 7.40 -1.41 7.09
C VAL A 5 7.89 -2.69 7.77
N TRP A 6 7.42 -2.98 8.98
CA TRP A 6 7.79 -4.22 9.70
C TRP A 6 7.25 -5.48 9.02
N ILE A 7 6.04 -5.42 8.46
CA ILE A 7 5.47 -6.54 7.69
C ILE A 7 6.30 -6.75 6.41
N ALA A 8 6.63 -5.69 5.69
CA ALA A 8 7.49 -5.78 4.50
C ALA A 8 8.88 -6.34 4.85
N PHE A 9 9.45 -5.94 5.99
CA PHE A 9 10.72 -6.48 6.47
C PHE A 9 10.64 -7.97 6.79
N GLY A 10 9.65 -8.40 7.56
CA GLY A 10 9.44 -9.80 7.87
C GLY A 10 9.19 -10.64 6.62
N ALA A 11 8.36 -10.14 5.71
CA ALA A 11 8.08 -10.79 4.44
C ALA A 11 9.33 -10.91 3.56
N ALA A 12 10.19 -9.88 3.51
CA ALA A 12 11.44 -9.91 2.76
C ALA A 12 12.42 -10.94 3.35
N ILE A 13 12.56 -11.02 4.68
CA ILE A 13 13.42 -12.03 5.33
C ILE A 13 12.96 -13.44 4.96
N VAL A 14 11.67 -13.75 5.16
CA VAL A 14 11.13 -15.08 4.89
C VAL A 14 11.19 -15.41 3.40
N GLY A 15 10.75 -14.48 2.56
CA GLY A 15 10.68 -14.66 1.11
C GLY A 15 12.05 -14.85 0.47
N VAL A 16 13.05 -14.03 0.83
CA VAL A 16 14.39 -14.15 0.25
C VAL A 16 15.10 -15.41 0.72
N ASN A 17 14.97 -15.79 2.00
CA ASN A 17 15.58 -17.03 2.47
C ASN A 17 14.91 -18.26 1.88
N GLY A 18 13.57 -18.28 1.80
CA GLY A 18 12.85 -19.38 1.14
C GLY A 18 13.19 -19.48 -0.36
N ALA A 19 13.29 -18.35 -1.05
CA ALA A 19 13.74 -18.34 -2.45
C ALA A 19 15.19 -18.82 -2.59
N ALA A 20 16.08 -18.44 -1.67
CA ALA A 20 17.47 -18.88 -1.70
C ALA A 20 17.60 -20.38 -1.44
N GLU A 21 16.83 -20.92 -0.50
CA GLU A 21 16.76 -22.37 -0.25
C GLU A 21 16.23 -23.12 -1.48
N ALA A 22 15.22 -22.58 -2.16
CA ALA A 22 14.72 -23.17 -3.41
C ALA A 22 15.79 -23.16 -4.51
N VAL A 23 16.54 -22.07 -4.68
CA VAL A 23 17.64 -22.00 -5.65
C VAL A 23 18.70 -23.05 -5.35
N GLU A 24 19.11 -23.16 -4.09
CA GLU A 24 20.09 -24.14 -3.64
C GLU A 24 19.61 -25.57 -3.94
N TYR A 25 18.34 -25.88 -3.63
CA TYR A 25 17.75 -27.18 -3.88
C TYR A 25 17.66 -27.58 -5.36
N PHE A 26 17.29 -26.65 -6.25
CA PHE A 26 17.08 -26.97 -7.67
C PHE A 26 18.32 -26.81 -8.56
N THR A 27 19.30 -26.02 -8.13
CA THR A 27 20.44 -25.64 -8.98
C THR A 27 21.79 -25.98 -8.39
N ASP A 28 21.83 -26.54 -7.17
CA ASP A 28 23.05 -26.88 -6.42
C ASP A 28 24.00 -25.67 -6.27
N THR A 29 23.42 -24.47 -6.30
CA THR A 29 24.14 -23.19 -6.23
C THR A 29 23.84 -22.52 -4.91
N GLU A 30 24.87 -22.38 -4.07
CA GLU A 30 24.76 -21.68 -2.81
C GLU A 30 24.72 -20.16 -3.03
N LEU A 31 23.61 -19.53 -2.63
CA LEU A 31 23.57 -18.08 -2.52
C LEU A 31 24.22 -17.64 -1.22
N VAL A 32 25.37 -16.97 -1.33
CA VAL A 32 26.14 -16.48 -0.17
C VAL A 32 25.30 -15.53 0.69
N ALA A 33 25.43 -15.61 2.01
CA ALA A 33 24.62 -14.84 2.96
C ALA A 33 24.64 -13.32 2.70
N TYR A 34 25.79 -12.76 2.29
CA TYR A 34 25.91 -11.34 1.95
C TYR A 34 24.98 -10.94 0.80
N PHE A 35 24.87 -11.79 -0.24
CA PHE A 35 23.98 -11.56 -1.36
C PHE A 35 22.51 -11.64 -0.93
N ARG A 36 22.15 -12.59 -0.04
CA ARG A 36 20.79 -12.68 0.52
C ARG A 36 20.40 -11.40 1.28
N VAL A 37 21.31 -10.85 2.09
CA VAL A 37 21.07 -9.58 2.79
C VAL A 37 20.90 -8.42 1.81
N MET A 38 21.73 -8.35 0.77
CA MET A 38 21.60 -7.32 -0.27
C MET A 38 20.24 -7.38 -0.98
N LEU A 39 19.75 -8.58 -1.29
CA LEU A 39 18.41 -8.78 -1.86
C LEU A 39 17.30 -8.31 -0.90
N ILE A 40 17.38 -8.66 0.39
CA ILE A 40 16.41 -8.20 1.42
C ILE A 40 16.38 -6.67 1.47
N MET A 41 17.55 -6.03 1.49
CA MET A 41 17.64 -4.56 1.51
C MET A 41 17.08 -3.94 0.22
N GLY A 42 17.30 -4.56 -0.94
CA GLY A 42 16.71 -4.14 -2.21
C GLY A 42 15.19 -4.20 -2.20
N VAL A 43 14.61 -5.32 -1.74
CA VAL A 43 13.15 -5.49 -1.63
C VAL A 43 12.56 -4.45 -0.67
N LEU A 44 13.21 -4.21 0.47
CA LEU A 44 12.81 -3.18 1.42
C LEU A 44 12.82 -1.79 0.82
N PHE A 45 13.89 -1.44 0.08
CA PHE A 45 14.01 -0.14 -0.55
C PHE A 45 12.85 0.10 -1.54
N ILE A 46 12.57 -0.88 -2.40
CA ILE A 46 11.45 -0.82 -3.34
C ILE A 46 10.13 -0.68 -2.60
N ALA A 47 9.89 -1.48 -1.56
CA ALA A 47 8.67 -1.42 -0.76
C ALA A 47 8.48 -0.04 -0.11
N MET A 48 9.55 0.59 0.39
CA MET A 48 9.48 1.94 0.97
C MET A 48 9.11 3.00 -0.06
N VAL A 49 9.60 2.91 -1.29
CA VAL A 49 9.23 3.83 -2.38
C VAL A 49 7.73 3.74 -2.67
N PHE A 50 7.19 2.52 -2.83
CA PHE A 50 5.77 2.32 -3.09
C PHE A 50 4.89 2.71 -1.91
N LEU A 51 5.27 2.35 -0.68
CA LEU A 51 4.54 2.74 0.52
C LEU A 51 4.54 4.27 0.72
N GLY A 52 5.66 4.93 0.42
CA GLY A 52 5.76 6.38 0.47
C GLY A 52 4.87 7.05 -0.56
N ALA A 53 4.87 6.56 -1.81
CA ALA A 53 3.98 7.05 -2.86
C ALA A 53 2.51 6.85 -2.49
N TYR A 54 2.15 5.67 -1.99
CA TYR A 54 0.78 5.39 -1.53
C TYR A 54 0.34 6.32 -0.40
N ALA A 55 1.23 6.57 0.58
CA ALA A 55 0.93 7.51 1.66
C ALA A 55 0.68 8.94 1.14
N LEU A 56 1.44 9.39 0.13
CA LEU A 56 1.27 10.70 -0.48
C LEU A 56 -0.05 10.82 -1.24
N VAL A 57 -0.41 9.80 -2.02
CA VAL A 57 -1.69 9.75 -2.75
C VAL A 57 -2.87 9.74 -1.78
N SER A 58 -2.80 8.90 -0.74
CA SER A 58 -3.86 8.84 0.27
C SER A 58 -4.05 10.17 1.00
N ALA A 59 -2.95 10.89 1.28
CA ALA A 59 -3.05 12.23 1.87
C ALA A 59 -3.71 13.22 0.91
N ALA A 60 -3.35 13.18 -0.38
CA ALA A 60 -3.94 14.05 -1.40
C ALA A 60 -5.44 13.79 -1.61
N GLU A 61 -5.91 12.55 -1.47
CA GLU A 61 -7.34 12.20 -1.53
C GLU A 61 -8.13 12.73 -0.32
N GLU A 62 -7.48 12.88 0.83
CA GLU A 62 -8.10 13.36 2.08
C GLU A 62 -8.18 14.89 2.14
N GLU A 63 -7.42 15.60 1.29
CA GLU A 63 -7.47 17.06 1.22
C GLU A 63 -8.77 17.57 0.59
N LYS A 64 -9.46 18.45 1.32
CA LYS A 64 -10.64 19.17 0.82
C LYS A 64 -10.21 20.20 -0.23
N PRO A 65 -10.89 20.28 -1.39
CA PRO A 65 -10.48 21.21 -2.45
C PRO A 65 -10.48 22.67 -1.95
N LEU A 66 -9.34 23.34 -2.13
CA LEU A 66 -9.15 24.77 -1.81
C LEU A 66 -10.13 25.70 -2.54
N ALA A 67 -10.73 25.22 -3.64
CA ALA A 67 -11.75 25.93 -4.40
C ALA A 67 -13.15 25.93 -3.75
N GLY A 68 -13.32 25.31 -2.57
CA GLY A 68 -14.62 25.13 -1.91
C GLY A 68 -15.42 23.97 -2.49
N SER A 69 -16.60 23.68 -1.91
CA SER A 69 -17.52 22.69 -2.48
C SER A 69 -18.20 23.29 -3.71
N VAL A 70 -17.68 22.99 -4.90
CA VAL A 70 -18.46 23.17 -6.12
C VAL A 70 -19.49 22.05 -6.19
N ASN A 71 -20.78 22.41 -6.16
CA ASN A 71 -21.86 21.49 -6.44
C ASN A 71 -21.58 20.82 -7.79
N ASN A 72 -21.37 19.51 -7.79
CA ASN A 72 -21.20 18.77 -9.02
C ASN A 72 -22.57 18.64 -9.70
N THR A 73 -22.83 19.47 -10.71
CA THR A 73 -24.09 19.42 -11.48
C THR A 73 -24.16 18.21 -12.42
N LEU A 74 -23.06 17.44 -12.55
CA LEU A 74 -22.89 16.36 -13.53
C LEU A 74 -22.60 14.99 -12.88
N GLY A 75 -22.64 14.86 -11.54
CA GLY A 75 -22.31 13.62 -10.82
C GLY A 75 -23.16 13.33 -9.57
N ALA A 76 -22.69 12.40 -8.73
CA ALA A 76 -23.39 11.69 -7.65
C ALA A 76 -24.02 12.54 -6.52
N ASP A 77 -23.94 13.86 -6.58
CA ASP A 77 -24.53 14.79 -5.60
C ASP A 77 -26.07 14.83 -5.64
N LYS A 78 -26.72 14.26 -6.66
CA LYS A 78 -28.19 14.23 -6.75
C LYS A 78 -28.88 13.22 -5.81
N THR A 79 -28.16 12.31 -5.15
CA THR A 79 -28.80 11.18 -4.45
C THR A 79 -29.19 11.51 -2.99
N LYS A 80 -28.92 12.71 -2.48
CA LYS A 80 -29.34 13.11 -1.13
C LYS A 80 -30.37 14.23 -1.12
N GLU A 81 -31.37 14.18 -1.99
CA GLU A 81 -32.59 14.97 -1.80
C GLU A 81 -33.66 14.13 -1.09
N LYS A 82 -33.63 14.23 0.24
CA LYS A 82 -34.74 14.07 1.20
C LYS A 82 -35.81 13.03 0.88
N ALA A 83 -35.73 11.88 1.55
CA ALA A 83 -36.96 11.17 1.92
C ALA A 83 -37.77 12.10 2.86
N PRO A 84 -39.06 12.38 2.57
CA PRO A 84 -39.88 13.16 3.48
C PRO A 84 -40.20 12.31 4.70
N ASP A 85 -39.88 12.86 5.87
CA ASP A 85 -40.32 12.42 7.18
C ASP A 85 -41.85 12.27 7.19
N LYS A 86 -42.33 11.02 7.32
CA LYS A 86 -43.75 10.75 7.50
C LYS A 86 -44.01 10.68 9.00
N ASP A 87 -44.24 11.85 9.59
CA ASP A 87 -44.79 11.94 10.94
C ASP A 87 -46.22 12.52 10.93
N HIS A 88 -47.10 11.65 11.44
CA HIS A 88 -48.24 11.95 12.31
C HIS A 88 -49.42 12.80 11.78
N ARG A 89 -50.49 12.10 11.39
CA ARG A 89 -51.84 12.38 11.92
C ARG A 89 -52.73 11.14 11.90
#